data_AF-A0A157SBA5-F1
#
_entry.id   AF-A0A157SBA5-F1
#
_cell.length_a   1.000
_cell.length_b   1.000
_cell.length_c   1.000
_cell.angle_alpha   90.00
_cell.angle_beta   90.00
_cell.angle_gamma   90.00
#
_symmetry.space_group_name_H-M   'P 1'
#
loop_
_entity.id
_entity.type
_entity.pdbx_description
1 polymer ?
#
loop_
_entity_poly.entity_id
_entity_poly.type
_entity_poly.pdbx_seq_one_letter_code
_entity_poly.pdbx_strand_id
1 'polypeptide(L)'
;MSAGHEATPAFAPGFEIPLHRSLTEPILLGGAPRTVAIANGTLAAAVGLGLQLWMAGAALWIAGHSLAVWGARVDPQFMQVFARHIKHKPLLDV
;
A
#
# COMPACT_ATOMS: atom_id res chain seq x y z
N MET A 1 -29.85 43.65 -0.49
CA MET A 1 -30.41 42.29 -0.35
C MET A 1 -29.29 41.35 -0.76
N SER A 2 -28.47 40.90 0.19
CA SER A 2 -28.52 39.57 0.86
C SER A 2 -28.20 38.44 -0.15
N ALA A 3 -27.18 37.58 -0.01
CA ALA A 3 -26.23 37.25 1.05
C ALA A 3 -24.87 36.94 0.35
N GLY A 4 -23.70 37.27 0.89
CA GLY A 4 -23.12 36.53 2.02
C GLY A 4 -22.57 35.20 1.54
N HIS A 5 -21.40 35.21 0.89
CA HIS A 5 -20.65 34.01 0.53
C HIS A 5 -20.23 33.31 1.83
N GLU A 6 -20.97 32.27 2.24
CA GLU A 6 -20.75 31.54 3.47
C GLU A 6 -19.38 30.82 3.45
N ALA A 7 -18.44 31.39 4.21
CA ALA A 7 -17.29 30.78 4.87
C ALA A 7 -16.77 29.43 4.31
N THR A 8 -15.91 29.49 3.29
CA THR A 8 -14.76 28.59 3.25
C THR A 8 -13.93 28.88 4.52
N PRO A 9 -13.49 27.88 5.31
CA PRO A 9 -12.60 28.15 6.43
C PRO A 9 -11.32 28.74 5.86
N ALA A 10 -11.21 30.07 5.90
CA ALA A 10 -10.04 30.79 5.45
C ALA A 10 -8.93 30.45 6.46
N PHE A 11 -8.08 29.49 6.10
CA PHE A 11 -6.86 29.22 6.84
C PHE A 11 -6.10 30.54 7.04
N ALA A 12 -5.60 30.80 8.24
CA ALA A 12 -4.91 32.04 8.55
C ALA A 12 -3.74 32.27 7.56
N PRO A 13 -3.54 33.50 7.05
CA PRO A 13 -2.46 33.79 6.11
C PRO A 13 -1.11 33.33 6.69
N GLY A 14 -0.37 32.50 5.95
CA GLY A 14 0.93 31.96 6.40
C GLY A 14 0.89 30.57 7.06
N PHE A 15 -0.27 29.91 7.15
CA PHE A 15 -0.39 28.50 7.59
C PHE A 15 -0.47 27.49 6.43
N GLU A 16 -0.30 27.95 5.19
CA GLU A 16 -0.25 27.10 4.00
C GLU A 16 1.20 26.72 3.66
N ILE A 17 1.49 25.41 3.68
CA ILE A 17 2.79 24.86 3.30
C ILE A 17 2.55 23.94 2.10
N PRO A 18 3.28 24.10 0.98
CA PRO A 18 3.14 23.20 -0.17
C PRO A 18 3.53 21.77 0.24
N LEU A 19 2.56 20.86 0.20
CA LEU A 19 2.77 19.46 0.51
C LEU A 19 3.21 18.71 -0.74
N HIS A 20 4.39 18.10 -0.68
CA HIS A 20 4.86 17.25 -1.77
C HIS A 20 4.09 15.93 -1.79
N ARG A 21 3.65 15.51 -2.98
CA ARG A 21 2.94 14.22 -3.16
C ARG A 21 3.75 13.02 -2.66
N SER A 22 5.08 13.09 -2.66
CA SER A 22 5.96 12.06 -2.09
C SER A 22 5.72 11.78 -0.60
N LEU A 23 5.14 12.72 0.15
CA LEU A 23 4.86 12.57 1.58
C LEU A 23 3.54 11.84 1.86
N THR A 24 2.62 11.82 0.90
CA THR A 24 1.27 11.27 1.07
C THR A 24 0.97 10.10 0.16
N GLU A 25 1.69 9.97 -0.95
CA GLU A 25 1.46 8.89 -1.91
C GLU A 25 2.08 7.57 -1.45
N PRO A 26 1.34 6.46 -1.59
CA PRO A 26 1.87 5.12 -1.33
C PRO A 26 3.09 4.80 -2.20
N ILE A 27 4.13 4.23 -1.57
CA ILE A 27 5.35 3.79 -2.28
C ILE A 27 5.09 2.43 -2.94
N LEU A 28 4.81 2.48 -4.25
CA LEU A 28 4.62 1.31 -5.10
C LEU A 28 5.93 0.96 -5.83
N LEU A 29 6.20 -0.34 -5.96
CA LEU A 29 7.28 -0.92 -6.75
C LEU A 29 6.66 -1.67 -7.93
N GLY A 30 6.72 -1.10 -9.13
CA GLY A 30 6.13 -1.71 -10.34
C GLY A 30 4.60 -1.90 -10.27
N GLY A 31 3.91 -1.10 -9.44
CA GLY A 31 2.47 -1.21 -9.20
C GLY A 31 2.08 -2.11 -8.03
N ALA A 32 3.02 -2.75 -7.34
CA ALA A 32 2.77 -3.51 -6.10
C ALA A 32 3.28 -2.75 -4.86
N PRO A 33 2.71 -2.91 -3.66
CA PRO A 33 3.27 -2.27 -2.46
C PRO A 33 4.64 -2.84 -2.15
N ARG A 34 5.63 -1.97 -1.89
CA ARG A 34 7.04 -2.35 -1.71
C ARG A 34 7.25 -3.53 -0.76
N THR A 35 6.56 -3.55 0.39
CA THR A 35 6.69 -4.61 1.39
C THR A 35 6.31 -5.99 0.83
N VAL A 36 5.23 -6.05 0.04
CA VAL A 36 4.73 -7.30 -0.56
C VAL A 36 5.66 -7.78 -1.66
N ALA A 37 6.11 -6.86 -2.51
CA ALA A 37 7.05 -7.18 -3.58
C ALA A 37 8.37 -7.74 -3.03
N ILE A 38 8.91 -7.15 -1.96
CA ILE A 38 10.12 -7.65 -1.29
C ILE A 38 9.86 -9.03 -0.66
N ALA A 39 8.77 -9.18 0.11
CA ALA A 39 8.45 -10.46 0.75
C ALA A 39 8.28 -11.59 -0.28
N ASN A 40 7.55 -11.33 -1.36
CA ASN A 40 7.35 -12.30 -2.44
C ASN A 40 8.65 -12.61 -3.19
N GLY A 41 9.46 -11.58 -3.48
CA GLY A 41 10.77 -11.76 -4.12
C GLY A 41 11.72 -12.62 -3.28
N THR A 42 11.76 -12.39 -1.96
CA THR A 42 12.56 -13.21 -1.03
C THR A 42 12.06 -14.64 -0.98
N LEU A 43 10.74 -14.86 -0.89
CA LEU A 43 10.15 -16.20 -0.86
C LEU A 43 10.46 -16.96 -2.15
N ALA A 44 10.30 -16.29 -3.29
CA ALA A 44 10.62 -16.85 -4.60
C ALA A 44 12.11 -17.16 -4.76
N ALA A 45 13.01 -16.30 -4.26
CA ALA A 45 14.45 -16.54 -4.29
C ALA A 45 14.85 -17.71 -3.38
N ALA A 46 14.26 -17.81 -2.18
CA ALA A 46 14.48 -18.92 -1.27
C ALA A 46 14.08 -20.26 -1.91
N VAL A 47 12.92 -20.31 -2.58
CA VAL A 47 12.46 -21.52 -3.27
C VAL A 47 13.26 -21.79 -4.54
N GLY A 48 13.44 -20.78 -5.39
CA GLY A 48 14.04 -20.93 -6.71
C GLY A 48 15.54 -21.21 -6.67
N LEU A 49 16.28 -20.46 -5.84
CA LEU A 49 17.73 -20.60 -5.71
C LEU A 49 18.11 -21.51 -4.54
N GLY A 50 17.43 -21.36 -3.40
CA GLY A 50 17.75 -22.11 -2.17
C GLY A 50 17.40 -23.59 -2.26
N LEU A 51 16.18 -23.93 -2.71
CA LEU A 51 15.78 -25.32 -2.97
C LEU A 51 16.11 -25.77 -4.40
N GLN A 52 16.74 -24.92 -5.23
CA GLN A 52 17.01 -25.13 -6.66
C GLN A 52 15.76 -25.39 -7.53
N LEU A 53 14.56 -25.14 -6.98
CA LEU A 53 13.29 -25.32 -7.66
C LEU A 53 12.98 -24.09 -8.52
N TRP A 54 13.87 -23.74 -9.46
CA TRP A 54 13.83 -22.48 -10.19
C TRP A 54 12.49 -22.23 -10.90
N MET A 55 11.84 -23.27 -11.45
CA MET A 55 10.51 -23.15 -12.06
C MET A 55 9.43 -22.82 -11.02
N ALA A 56 9.45 -23.49 -9.86
CA ALA A 56 8.51 -23.22 -8.79
C ALA A 56 8.73 -21.81 -8.21
N GLY A 57 9.99 -21.41 -8.02
CA GLY A 57 10.37 -20.06 -7.59
C GLY A 57 9.92 -18.99 -8.59
N ALA A 58 10.11 -19.22 -9.89
CA ALA A 58 9.63 -18.31 -10.93
C ALA A 58 8.10 -18.23 -10.97
N ALA A 59 7.40 -19.36 -10.85
CA ALA A 59 5.94 -19.40 -10.79
C ALA A 59 5.40 -18.65 -9.57
N LEU A 60 6.00 -18.86 -8.39
CA LEU A 60 5.69 -18.11 -7.16
C LEU A 60 5.93 -16.61 -7.34
N TRP A 61 7.05 -16.23 -7.94
CA TRP A 61 7.37 -14.84 -8.19
C TRP A 61 6.32 -14.17 -9.08
N ILE A 62 6.02 -14.76 -10.24
CA ILE A 62 5.06 -14.22 -11.20
C ILE A 62 3.67 -14.15 -10.57
N ALA A 63 3.18 -15.25 -10.01
CA ALA A 63 1.84 -15.31 -9.42
C ALA A 63 1.70 -14.31 -8.25
N GLY A 64 2.65 -14.31 -7.32
CA GLY A 64 2.61 -13.42 -6.16
C GLY A 64 2.77 -11.95 -6.53
N HIS A 65 3.61 -11.62 -7.51
CA HIS A 65 3.77 -10.24 -7.96
C HIS A 65 2.55 -9.75 -8.73
N SER A 66 1.98 -10.57 -9.62
CA SER A 66 0.73 -10.25 -10.32
C SER A 66 -0.43 -10.02 -9.34
N LEU A 67 -0.57 -10.86 -8.32
CA LEU A 67 -1.56 -10.68 -7.26
C LEU A 67 -1.31 -9.39 -6.47
N ALA A 68 -0.06 -9.07 -6.16
CA ALA A 68 0.29 -7.84 -5.44
C ALA A 68 -0.01 -6.57 -6.26
N VAL A 69 0.26 -6.59 -7.57
CA VAL A 69 -0.10 -5.50 -8.49
C VAL A 69 -1.61 -5.36 -8.60
N TRP A 70 -2.34 -6.47 -8.72
CA TRP A 70 -3.81 -6.44 -8.73
C TRP A 70 -4.38 -5.88 -7.42
N GLY A 71 -3.85 -6.29 -6.27
CA GLY A 71 -4.24 -5.78 -4.96
C GLY A 71 -3.99 -4.27 -4.82
N ALA A 72 -2.82 -3.78 -5.23
CA ALA A 72 -2.54 -2.34 -5.20
C ALA A 72 -3.36 -1.53 -6.23
N ARG A 73 -3.82 -2.15 -7.32
CA ARG A 73 -4.81 -1.51 -8.22
C ARG A 73 -6.17 -1.33 -7.55
N VAL A 74 -6.57 -2.24 -6.66
CA VAL A 74 -7.85 -2.17 -5.93
C VAL A 74 -7.74 -1.20 -4.76
N ASP A 75 -6.68 -1.32 -3.95
CA ASP A 75 -6.38 -0.44 -2.84
C ASP A 75 -4.85 -0.34 -2.62
N PRO A 76 -4.23 0.81 -2.90
CA PRO A 76 -2.80 1.03 -2.65
C PRO A 76 -2.35 0.84 -1.19
N GLN A 77 -3.26 1.00 -0.23
CA GLN A 77 -2.98 0.88 1.21
C GLN A 77 -3.41 -0.47 1.80
N PHE A 78 -3.85 -1.43 0.98
CA PHE A 78 -4.42 -2.70 1.47
C PHE A 78 -3.52 -3.40 2.50
N MET A 79 -2.20 -3.38 2.29
CA MET A 79 -1.25 -4.07 3.18
C MET A 79 -1.12 -3.39 4.53
N GLN A 80 -1.26 -2.05 4.59
CA GLN A 80 -1.26 -1.32 5.86
C GLN A 80 -2.53 -1.63 6.66
N VAL A 81 -3.68 -1.66 5.98
CA VAL A 81 -4.97 -2.03 6.58
C VAL A 81 -4.95 -3.48 7.06
N PHE A 82 -4.48 -4.41 6.23
CA PHE A 82 -4.37 -5.83 6.57
C PHE A 82 -3.43 -6.06 7.75
N ALA A 83 -2.24 -5.45 7.74
CA ALA A 83 -1.30 -5.56 8.87
C ALA A 83 -1.90 -4.99 10.16
N ARG A 84 -2.68 -3.91 10.05
CA ARG A 84 -3.41 -3.33 11.17
C ARG A 84 -4.53 -4.26 11.66
N HIS A 85 -5.26 -4.90 10.75
CA HIS A 85 -6.31 -5.86 11.07
C HIS A 85 -5.77 -7.07 11.84
N ILE A 86 -4.63 -7.63 11.43
CA ILE A 86 -3.99 -8.75 12.15
C ILE A 86 -3.51 -8.35 13.55
N LYS A 87 -3.07 -7.10 13.74
CA LYS A 87 -2.56 -6.59 15.02
C LYS A 87 -3.67 -6.18 15.99
N HIS A 88 -4.82 -5.73 15.50
CA HIS A 88 -5.91 -5.34 16.37
C HIS A 88 -6.68 -6.57 16.85
N LYS A 89 -6.83 -6.70 18.18
CA LYS A 89 -7.80 -7.63 18.74
C LYS A 89 -9.21 -7.23 18.26
N PRO A 90 -10.08 -8.20 17.91
CA PRO A 90 -11.48 -7.91 17.69
C PRO A 90 -12.02 -7.26 18.97
N LEU A 91 -12.41 -5.99 18.91
CA LEU A 91 -12.92 -5.25 20.08
C LEU A 91 -14.45 -5.26 20.15
N LEU A 92 -15.11 -6.19 19.45
CA LEU A 92 -16.55 -6.36 19.49
C LEU A 92 -16.86 -7.85 19.66
N ASP A 93 -16.67 -8.34 20.89
CA ASP A 93 -17.44 -9.47 21.41
C ASP A 93 -18.76 -8.87 21.95
N VAL A 94 -19.76 -8.73 21.08
CA VAL A 94 -21.17 -8.50 21.48
C VAL A 94 -21.95 -9.78 21.18
#